data_AF-X1TLB3-F1
#
_entry.id   AF-X1TLB3-F1
#
_cell.length_a   1.000
_cell.length_b   1.000
_cell.length_c   1.000
_cell.angle_alpha   90.00
_cell.angle_beta   90.00
_cell.angle_gamma   90.00
#
_symmetry.space_group_name_H-M   'P 1'
#
loop_
_entity.id
_entity.type
_entity.pdbx_description
1 polymer ?
#
loop_
_entity_poly.entity_id
_entity_poly.type
_entity_poly.pdbx_seq_one_letter_code
_entity_poly.pdbx_strand_id
1 'polypeptide(L)'
;GSVIPLFIEQIKNGQPLTVTDPNMTRFLINLKEALELVVFAFKDAEAGDIMVQKAPASTIGDLAQALKELFNVENEIKIIGTRHGEKLYETLLTKEEHVVSQDLGGFYRVPADKRDLNYDKYFVEGDQKLSSEEEYNSHNTERLNIEQIKEKLLKLDYIQDELKGWNQS
;
A
#
# COMPACT_ATOMS: atom_id res chain seq x y z
N GLY A 1 -4.64 6.67 14.37
CA GLY A 1 -5.47 6.76 13.15
C GLY A 1 -4.58 6.66 11.92
N SER A 2 -5.13 6.22 10.80
CA SER A 2 -4.43 6.27 9.50
C SER A 2 -4.29 7.72 9.01
N VAL A 3 -3.48 7.92 7.96
CA VAL A 3 -3.17 9.26 7.45
C VAL A 3 -4.36 9.98 6.81
N ILE A 4 -5.28 9.26 6.17
CA ILE A 4 -6.44 9.84 5.48
C ILE A 4 -7.41 10.52 6.46
N PRO A 5 -7.89 9.87 7.54
CA PRO A 5 -8.70 10.54 8.56
C PRO A 5 -8.00 11.75 9.20
N LEU A 6 -6.68 11.65 9.44
CA LEU A 6 -5.90 12.76 9.98
C LEU A 6 -5.93 13.98 9.04
N PHE A 7 -5.72 13.78 7.74
CA PHE A 7 -5.78 14.87 6.77
C PHE A 7 -7.18 15.47 6.64
N ILE A 8 -8.23 14.65 6.68
CA ILE A 8 -9.61 15.15 6.66
C ILE A 8 -9.92 15.97 7.91
N GLU A 9 -9.49 15.52 9.09
CA GLU A 9 -9.61 16.29 10.34
C GLU A 9 -8.85 17.63 10.25
N GLN A 10 -7.63 17.61 9.72
CA GLN A 10 -6.83 18.83 9.50
C GLN A 10 -7.53 19.80 8.53
N ILE A 11 -8.09 19.29 7.43
CA ILE A 11 -8.89 20.08 6.47
C ILE A 11 -10.07 20.74 7.18
N LYS A 12 -10.88 19.95 7.89
CA LYS A 12 -12.09 20.42 8.58
C LYS A 12 -11.80 21.46 9.66
N ASN A 13 -10.64 21.36 10.30
CA ASN A 13 -10.18 22.30 11.33
C ASN A 13 -9.39 23.50 10.75
N GLY A 14 -9.31 23.63 9.42
CA GLY A 14 -8.56 24.70 8.75
C GLY A 14 -7.05 24.67 9.02
N GLN A 15 -6.51 23.50 9.40
CA GLN A 15 -5.10 23.30 9.73
C GLN A 15 -4.29 22.88 8.50
N PRO A 16 -2.97 23.14 8.48
CA PRO A 16 -2.08 22.57 7.48
C PRO A 16 -2.10 21.03 7.51
N LEU A 17 -2.02 20.41 6.33
CA LEU A 17 -1.84 18.96 6.23
C LEU A 17 -0.38 18.61 6.55
N THR A 18 -0.17 17.83 7.60
CA THR A 18 1.19 17.48 8.04
C THR A 18 1.72 16.27 7.30
N VAL A 19 2.54 16.49 6.28
CA VAL A 19 3.18 15.43 5.48
C VAL A 19 4.58 15.16 6.02
N THR A 20 4.95 13.90 6.24
CA THR A 20 6.28 13.54 6.73
C THR A 20 7.32 13.70 5.64
N ASP A 21 7.25 12.86 4.60
CA ASP A 21 8.01 12.98 3.36
C ASP A 21 7.03 12.86 2.18
N PRO A 22 6.95 13.86 1.29
CA PRO A 22 6.03 13.81 0.16
C PRO A 22 6.34 12.68 -0.82
N ASN A 23 7.57 12.15 -0.86
CA ASN A 23 7.99 11.07 -1.75
C ASN A 23 7.76 9.68 -1.14
N MET A 24 7.35 9.59 0.13
CA MET A 24 6.97 8.31 0.70
C MET A 24 5.84 7.69 -0.09
N THR A 25 5.91 6.37 -0.27
CA THR A 25 4.90 5.62 -1.00
C THR A 25 4.22 4.59 -0.12
N ARG A 26 2.92 4.42 -0.29
CA ARG A 26 2.14 3.41 0.44
C ARG A 26 1.17 2.73 -0.53
N PHE A 27 1.00 1.43 -0.36
CA PHE A 27 -0.04 0.68 -1.05
C PHE A 27 -1.42 1.20 -0.63
N LEU A 28 -2.31 1.35 -1.61
CA LEU A 28 -3.70 1.75 -1.38
C LEU A 28 -4.58 0.51 -1.48
N ILE A 29 -4.94 -0.03 -0.31
CA ILE A 29 -5.82 -1.18 -0.16
C ILE A 29 -7.02 -0.74 0.68
N ASN A 30 -8.22 -0.88 0.12
CA ASN A 30 -9.44 -0.61 0.87
C ASN A 30 -9.88 -1.83 1.68
N LEU A 31 -10.79 -1.63 2.63
CA LEU A 31 -11.26 -2.71 3.51
C LEU A 31 -11.88 -3.87 2.73
N LYS A 32 -12.61 -3.59 1.64
CA LYS A 32 -13.23 -4.62 0.81
C LYS A 32 -12.18 -5.46 0.08
N GLU A 33 -11.15 -4.82 -0.49
CA GLU A 33 -10.01 -5.49 -1.13
C GLU A 33 -9.27 -6.39 -0.12
N ALA A 34 -9.04 -5.91 1.11
CA ALA A 34 -8.45 -6.72 2.17
C ALA A 34 -9.30 -7.94 2.56
N LEU A 35 -10.63 -7.79 2.59
CA LEU A 35 -11.54 -8.92 2.83
C LEU A 35 -11.53 -9.91 1.66
N GLU A 36 -11.45 -9.42 0.42
CA GLU A 36 -11.33 -10.26 -0.78
C GLU A 36 -10.04 -11.10 -0.73
N LEU A 37 -8.91 -10.54 -0.28
CA LEU A 37 -7.68 -11.29 -0.04
C LEU A 37 -7.88 -12.44 0.96
N VAL A 38 -8.55 -12.19 2.10
CA VAL A 38 -8.81 -13.22 3.10
C VAL A 38 -9.70 -14.34 2.54
N VAL A 39 -10.75 -13.98 1.80
CA VAL A 39 -11.66 -14.95 1.18
C VAL A 39 -10.95 -15.75 0.08
N PHE A 40 -10.06 -15.12 -0.69
CA PHE A 40 -9.25 -15.79 -1.70
C PHE A 40 -8.28 -16.78 -1.05
N ALA A 41 -7.53 -16.35 -0.03
CA ALA A 41 -6.65 -17.22 0.72
C ALA A 41 -7.40 -18.41 1.35
N PHE A 42 -8.60 -18.18 1.89
CA PHE A 42 -9.43 -19.25 2.46
C PHE A 42 -9.80 -20.36 1.45
N LYS A 43 -9.93 -20.02 0.16
CA LYS A 43 -10.33 -20.97 -0.88
C LYS A 43 -9.15 -21.61 -1.60
N ASP A 44 -8.10 -20.83 -1.85
CA ASP A 44 -7.06 -21.16 -2.83
C ASP A 44 -5.67 -21.35 -2.20
N ALA A 45 -5.46 -21.03 -0.91
CA ALA A 45 -4.17 -21.22 -0.24
C ALA A 45 -3.98 -22.65 0.26
N GLU A 46 -2.73 -23.12 0.23
CA GLU A 46 -2.30 -24.34 0.90
C GLU A 46 -1.72 -24.04 2.29
N ALA A 47 -1.55 -25.09 3.10
CA ALA A 47 -0.93 -24.96 4.40
C ALA A 47 0.51 -24.41 4.29
N GLY A 48 0.73 -23.26 4.93
CA GLY A 48 2.02 -22.57 4.98
C GLY A 48 2.22 -21.51 3.89
N ASP A 49 1.27 -21.34 2.98
CA ASP A 49 1.35 -20.29 1.96
C ASP A 49 1.18 -18.90 2.57
N ILE A 50 1.91 -17.92 2.03
CA ILE A 50 1.66 -16.50 2.23
C ILE A 50 0.96 -15.96 0.98
N MET A 51 -0.22 -15.36 1.18
CA MET A 51 -1.01 -14.76 0.11
C MET A 51 -0.89 -13.24 0.17
N VAL A 52 -0.51 -12.64 -0.96
CA VAL A 52 -0.36 -11.19 -1.11
C VAL A 52 -1.25 -10.70 -2.24
N GLN A 53 -2.05 -9.68 -1.98
CA GLN A 53 -2.83 -9.01 -3.03
C GLN A 53 -1.96 -7.96 -3.74
N LYS A 54 -1.97 -7.96 -5.06
CA LYS A 54 -1.36 -6.88 -5.84
C LYS A 54 -2.17 -5.62 -5.64
N ALA A 55 -1.50 -4.51 -5.33
CA ALA A 55 -2.17 -3.25 -5.06
C ALA A 55 -1.38 -2.10 -5.68
N PRO A 56 -2.06 -1.06 -6.21
CA PRO A 56 -1.38 0.15 -6.61
C PRO A 56 -0.94 0.95 -5.38
N ALA A 57 -0.06 1.92 -5.58
CA ALA A 57 0.44 2.81 -4.53
C ALA A 57 0.31 4.28 -4.92
N SER A 58 0.28 5.17 -3.93
CA SER A 58 0.37 6.63 -4.14
C SER A 58 1.55 7.20 -3.37
N THR A 59 1.95 8.45 -3.68
CA THR A 59 2.84 9.17 -2.78
C THR A 59 1.99 9.75 -1.65
N ILE A 60 2.61 10.10 -0.53
CA ILE A 60 1.91 10.85 0.52
C ILE A 60 1.60 12.28 0.04
N GLY A 61 2.46 12.88 -0.79
CA GLY A 61 2.23 14.18 -1.40
C GLY A 61 0.98 14.21 -2.29
N ASP A 62 0.90 13.29 -3.25
CA ASP A 62 -0.24 13.18 -4.17
C ASP A 62 -1.53 12.82 -3.42
N LEU A 63 -1.44 12.01 -2.37
CA LEU A 63 -2.59 11.68 -1.52
C LEU A 63 -3.12 12.93 -0.79
N ALA A 64 -2.23 13.74 -0.22
CA ALA A 64 -2.61 15.00 0.41
C ALA A 64 -3.24 15.98 -0.59
N GLN A 65 -2.65 16.10 -1.78
CA GLN A 65 -3.17 16.94 -2.85
C GLN A 65 -4.54 16.46 -3.37
N ALA A 66 -4.72 15.15 -3.58
CA ALA A 66 -5.99 14.57 -3.98
C ALA A 66 -7.11 14.86 -2.97
N LEU A 67 -6.81 14.77 -1.66
CA LEU A 67 -7.78 15.12 -0.62
C LEU A 67 -8.10 16.62 -0.60
N LYS A 68 -7.10 17.50 -0.75
CA LYS A 68 -7.35 18.94 -0.89
C LYS A 68 -8.31 19.26 -2.04
N GLU A 69 -8.07 18.65 -3.21
CA GLU A 69 -8.90 18.85 -4.39
C GLU A 69 -10.33 18.30 -4.21
N LEU A 70 -10.48 17.12 -3.58
CA LEU A 70 -11.81 16.55 -3.31
C LEU A 70 -12.64 17.42 -2.38
N PHE A 71 -12.02 18.04 -1.37
CA PHE A 71 -12.69 18.95 -0.44
C PHE A 71 -12.76 20.39 -0.95
N ASN A 72 -12.16 20.68 -2.12
CA ASN A 72 -12.05 22.01 -2.72
C ASN A 72 -11.45 23.05 -1.76
N VAL A 73 -10.31 22.71 -1.15
CA VAL A 73 -9.62 23.54 -0.16
C VAL A 73 -8.15 23.82 -0.53
N GLU A 74 -7.64 24.93 -0.04
CA GLU A 74 -6.27 25.39 -0.29
C GLU A 74 -5.33 25.28 0.93
N ASN A 75 -5.67 24.42 1.91
CA ASN A 75 -4.83 24.20 3.10
C ASN A 75 -3.35 24.00 2.74
N GLU A 76 -2.45 24.61 3.50
CA GLU A 76 -1.01 24.43 3.33
C GLU A 76 -0.62 22.95 3.55
N ILE A 77 0.28 22.42 2.74
CA ILE A 77 0.93 21.15 3.03
C ILE A 77 2.24 21.46 3.74
N LYS A 78 2.31 21.11 5.03
CA LYS A 78 3.50 21.34 5.86
C LYS A 78 4.34 20.07 5.94
N ILE A 79 5.57 20.14 5.45
CA ILE A 79 6.54 19.05 5.56
C ILE A 79 7.13 19.04 6.97
N ILE A 80 6.88 17.95 7.73
CA ILE A 80 7.34 17.79 9.12
C ILE A 80 8.56 16.86 9.25
N GLY A 81 8.97 16.23 8.14
CA GLY A 81 10.06 15.26 8.12
C GLY A 81 9.64 13.85 8.49
N THR A 82 10.44 12.88 8.08
CA THR A 82 10.27 11.46 8.37
C THR A 82 10.32 11.19 9.87
N ARG A 83 9.30 10.52 10.41
CA ARG A 83 9.28 10.13 11.83
C ARG A 83 10.17 8.91 12.04
N HIS A 84 10.60 8.72 13.28
CA HIS A 84 11.44 7.58 13.64
C HIS A 84 10.71 6.25 13.34
N GLY A 85 11.38 5.35 12.63
CA GLY A 85 10.83 4.04 12.26
C GLY A 85 9.96 4.00 11.00
N GLU A 86 9.73 5.13 10.33
CA GLU A 86 9.03 5.14 9.04
C GLU A 86 9.96 4.78 7.88
N LYS A 87 9.48 3.94 6.96
CA LYS A 87 10.16 3.62 5.72
C LYS A 87 9.73 4.55 4.58
N LEU A 88 10.62 4.75 3.61
CA LEU A 88 10.31 5.49 2.38
C LEU A 88 9.26 4.75 1.53
N TYR A 89 9.32 3.42 1.52
CA TYR A 89 8.36 2.52 0.88
C TYR A 89 8.10 1.29 1.73
N GLU A 90 6.99 0.62 1.46
CA GLU A 90 6.64 -0.64 2.08
C GLU A 90 6.88 -1.79 1.12
N THR A 91 7.36 -2.92 1.64
CA THR A 91 7.64 -4.14 0.89
C THR A 91 6.53 -5.15 1.17
N LEU A 92 5.90 -5.70 0.13
CA LEU A 92 4.91 -6.77 0.24
C LEU A 92 5.50 -8.16 -0.03
N LEU A 93 6.51 -8.25 -0.90
CA LEU A 93 7.32 -9.46 -1.07
C LEU A 93 8.78 -9.08 -1.03
N THR A 94 9.53 -9.67 -0.11
CA THR A 94 10.99 -9.61 -0.16
C THR A 94 11.52 -10.24 -1.45
N LYS A 95 12.78 -10.00 -1.76
CA LYS A 95 13.43 -10.60 -2.93
C LYS A 95 13.30 -12.13 -2.99
N GLU A 96 13.49 -12.80 -1.86
CA GLU A 96 13.39 -14.26 -1.77
C GLU A 96 11.95 -14.74 -2.01
N GLU A 97 10.99 -14.11 -1.36
CA GLU A 97 9.56 -14.43 -1.52
C GLU A 97 9.10 -14.17 -2.95
N HIS A 98 9.53 -13.06 -3.57
CA HIS A 98 9.12 -12.71 -4.93
C HIS A 98 9.64 -13.72 -5.97
N VAL A 99 10.90 -14.15 -5.86
CA VAL A 99 11.50 -15.16 -6.74
C VAL A 99 10.75 -16.49 -6.74
N VAL A 100 10.25 -16.92 -5.57
CA VAL A 100 9.52 -18.19 -5.43
C VAL A 100 8.00 -18.05 -5.57
N SER A 101 7.50 -16.81 -5.63
CA SER A 101 6.07 -16.53 -5.70
C SER A 101 5.46 -17.02 -7.02
N GLN A 102 4.18 -17.39 -6.94
CA GLN A 102 3.37 -17.74 -8.09
C GLN A 102 2.38 -16.61 -8.36
N ASP A 103 2.34 -16.16 -9.60
CA ASP A 103 1.38 -15.14 -10.06
C ASP A 103 0.02 -15.78 -10.34
N LEU A 104 -0.98 -15.40 -9.55
CA LEU A 104 -2.37 -15.85 -9.67
C LEU A 104 -3.29 -14.73 -10.20
N GLY A 105 -2.73 -13.86 -11.05
CA GLY A 105 -3.43 -12.69 -11.58
C GLY A 105 -3.40 -11.53 -10.60
N GLY A 106 -4.47 -11.33 -9.83
CA GLY A 106 -4.58 -10.25 -8.85
C GLY A 106 -3.80 -10.49 -7.54
N PHE A 107 -3.19 -11.67 -7.40
CA PHE A 107 -2.55 -12.14 -6.18
C PHE A 107 -1.21 -12.80 -6.48
N TYR A 108 -0.32 -12.75 -5.50
CA TYR A 108 0.85 -13.61 -5.40
C TYR A 108 0.62 -14.67 -4.33
N ARG A 109 1.09 -15.88 -4.60
CA ARG A 109 1.17 -16.97 -3.62
C ARG A 109 2.62 -17.33 -3.40
N VAL A 110 3.11 -17.13 -2.18
CA VAL A 110 4.45 -17.58 -1.77
C VAL A 110 4.26 -18.95 -1.10
N PRO A 111 4.66 -20.05 -1.76
CA PRO A 111 4.50 -21.36 -1.16
C PRO A 111 5.40 -21.50 0.06
N ALA A 112 4.95 -22.24 1.07
CA ALA A 112 5.86 -22.68 2.13
C ALA A 112 7.06 -23.42 1.52
N ASP A 113 8.24 -23.18 2.09
CA ASP A 113 9.41 -23.96 1.74
C ASP A 113 9.23 -25.40 2.24
N LYS A 114 8.75 -26.28 1.36
CA LYS A 114 8.55 -27.71 1.63
C LYS A 114 9.84 -28.53 1.45
N ARG A 115 11.01 -27.89 1.35
CA ARG A 115 12.31 -28.60 1.27
C ARG A 115 12.66 -29.13 2.67
N ASP A 116 12.36 -30.42 2.91
CA ASP A 116 12.66 -31.20 4.12
C ASP A 116 13.90 -30.75 4.91
N LEU A 117 13.77 -29.80 5.85
CA LEU A 117 14.80 -29.37 6.84
C LEU A 117 16.26 -29.31 6.29
N ASN A 118 16.43 -29.05 4.99
CA ASN A 118 17.70 -29.31 4.31
C ASN A 118 18.54 -28.03 4.30
N TYR A 119 19.36 -27.88 5.34
CA TYR A 119 20.21 -26.72 5.58
C TYR A 119 21.24 -26.46 4.46
N ASP A 120 21.55 -27.46 3.62
CA ASP A 120 22.62 -27.40 2.62
C ASP A 120 22.43 -26.28 1.58
N LYS A 121 21.19 -25.87 1.28
CA LYS A 121 20.91 -24.80 0.31
C LYS A 121 21.13 -23.37 0.82
N TYR A 122 21.24 -23.17 2.14
CA TYR A 122 21.68 -21.88 2.67
C TYR A 122 23.20 -21.72 2.63
N PHE A 123 23.96 -22.81 2.43
CA PHE A 123 25.41 -22.84 2.55
C PHE A 123 26.18 -23.20 1.27
N VAL A 124 25.60 -23.96 0.33
CA VAL A 124 26.38 -24.59 -0.77
C VAL A 124 25.92 -24.21 -2.19
N GLU A 125 24.65 -23.90 -2.43
CA GLU A 125 24.12 -23.58 -3.77
C GLU A 125 23.35 -22.24 -3.79
N GLY A 126 23.95 -21.19 -4.34
CA GLY A 126 23.26 -19.91 -4.57
C GLY A 126 22.40 -19.93 -5.83
N ASP A 127 21.16 -19.43 -5.76
CA ASP A 127 20.31 -19.26 -6.94
C ASP A 127 20.69 -17.98 -7.69
N GLN A 128 21.12 -18.09 -8.95
CA GLN A 128 21.48 -16.92 -9.77
C GLN A 128 20.28 -16.01 -10.06
N LYS A 129 19.03 -16.48 -9.96
CA LYS A 129 17.83 -15.63 -10.12
C LYS A 129 17.67 -14.62 -8.98
N LEU A 130 18.17 -14.93 -7.79
CA LEU A 130 18.26 -13.98 -6.67
C LEU A 130 19.21 -12.82 -6.97
N SER A 131 19.95 -12.79 -8.08
CA SER A 131 20.79 -11.64 -8.43
C SER A 131 20.05 -10.58 -9.25
N SER A 132 18.99 -10.94 -9.98
CA SER A 132 18.33 -10.08 -10.98
C SER A 132 16.92 -9.62 -10.62
N GLU A 133 16.19 -10.35 -9.78
CA GLU A 133 14.81 -10.01 -9.38
C GLU A 133 14.82 -8.94 -8.29
N GLU A 134 13.95 -7.93 -8.37
CA GLU A 134 13.76 -6.94 -7.30
C GLU A 134 12.68 -7.41 -6.32
N GLU A 135 12.67 -6.87 -5.10
CA GLU A 135 11.53 -7.05 -4.18
C GLU A 135 10.26 -6.40 -4.73
N TYR A 136 9.06 -6.86 -4.33
CA TYR A 136 7.81 -6.19 -4.69
C TYR A 136 7.44 -5.17 -3.60
N ASN A 137 7.48 -3.88 -3.94
CA ASN A 137 7.30 -2.78 -2.99
C ASN A 137 6.45 -1.64 -3.57
N SER A 138 6.11 -0.65 -2.74
CA SER A 138 5.23 0.45 -3.14
C SER A 138 5.89 1.49 -4.07
N HIS A 139 7.19 1.39 -4.34
CA HIS A 139 7.90 2.21 -5.34
C HIS A 139 7.80 1.61 -6.74
N ASN A 140 7.86 0.28 -6.88
CA ASN A 140 7.92 -0.40 -8.18
C ASN A 140 6.57 -1.01 -8.64
N THR A 141 5.52 -0.88 -7.84
CA THR A 141 4.15 -1.18 -8.28
C THR A 141 3.54 -0.06 -9.14
N GLU A 142 2.29 -0.25 -9.59
CA GLU A 142 1.54 0.80 -10.29
C GLU A 142 1.39 2.04 -9.39
N ARG A 143 1.88 3.18 -9.88
CA ARG A 143 1.86 4.47 -9.19
C ARG A 143 0.67 5.30 -9.66
N LEU A 144 -0.32 5.48 -8.79
CA LEU A 144 -1.51 6.27 -9.12
C LEU A 144 -1.16 7.75 -9.19
N ASN A 145 -1.69 8.42 -10.20
CA ASN A 145 -1.72 9.87 -10.26
C ASN A 145 -2.86 10.46 -9.39
N ILE A 146 -2.89 11.77 -9.24
CA ILE A 146 -3.88 12.48 -8.40
C ILE A 146 -5.33 12.13 -8.79
N GLU A 147 -5.68 12.10 -10.09
CA GLU A 147 -7.03 11.73 -10.55
C GLU A 147 -7.40 10.30 -10.16
N GLN A 148 -6.51 9.34 -10.39
CA GLN A 148 -6.73 7.94 -10.04
C GLN A 148 -6.85 7.73 -8.51
N ILE A 149 -6.10 8.52 -7.72
CA ILE A 149 -6.24 8.53 -6.25
C ILE A 149 -7.63 9.04 -5.88
N LYS A 150 -8.09 10.15 -6.46
CA LYS A 150 -9.45 10.68 -6.21
C LYS A 150 -10.52 9.66 -6.55
N GLU A 151 -10.44 9.02 -7.71
CA GLU A 151 -11.36 7.95 -8.12
C GLU A 151 -11.38 6.79 -7.12
N LYS A 152 -10.22 6.37 -6.62
CA LYS A 152 -10.12 5.27 -5.64
C LYS A 152 -10.67 5.70 -4.27
N LEU A 153 -10.41 6.93 -3.83
CA LEU A 153 -10.95 7.49 -2.58
C LEU A 153 -12.47 7.61 -2.61
N LEU A 154 -13.05 8.05 -3.74
CA LEU A 154 -14.49 8.20 -3.90
C LEU A 154 -15.25 6.86 -3.86
N LYS A 155 -14.57 5.72 -3.98
CA LYS A 155 -15.18 4.39 -3.79
C LYS A 155 -15.34 4.01 -2.31
N LEU A 156 -14.79 4.80 -1.38
CA LEU A 156 -14.85 4.53 0.05
C LEU A 156 -16.06 5.21 0.69
N ASP A 157 -16.93 4.44 1.34
CA ASP A 157 -18.11 4.96 2.03
C ASP A 157 -17.73 6.08 3.03
N TYR A 158 -16.65 5.88 3.79
CA TYR A 158 -16.11 6.88 4.70
C TYR A 158 -15.84 8.23 4.01
N ILE A 159 -15.19 8.24 2.85
CA ILE A 159 -14.87 9.49 2.13
C ILE A 159 -16.13 10.15 1.60
N GLN A 160 -17.06 9.37 1.06
CA GLN A 160 -18.34 9.90 0.57
C GLN A 160 -19.12 10.58 1.70
N ASP A 161 -19.15 9.99 2.88
CA ASP A 161 -19.88 10.52 4.02
C ASP A 161 -19.21 11.78 4.59
N GLU A 162 -17.88 11.81 4.66
CA GLU A 162 -17.12 13.00 5.05
C GLU A 162 -17.34 14.18 4.09
N LEU A 163 -17.40 13.93 2.77
CA LEU A 163 -17.69 14.93 1.73
C LEU A 163 -19.13 15.43 1.77
N LYS A 164 -20.12 14.53 1.97
CA LYS A 164 -21.53 14.93 2.12
C LYS A 164 -21.70 15.85 3.32
N GLY A 165 -21.09 15.52 4.45
CA GLY A 165 -21.12 16.36 5.65
C GLY A 165 -20.44 17.72 5.45
N TRP A 166 -19.33 17.74 4.69
CA TRP A 166 -18.62 18.98 4.35
C TRP A 166 -19.45 19.92 3.48
N ASN A 167 -20.08 19.41 2.41
CA ASN A 167 -20.86 20.23 1.48
C ASN A 167 -22.19 20.75 2.05
N GLN A 168 -22.64 20.22 3.19
CA GLN A 168 -23.83 20.68 3.90
C GLN A 168 -23.53 21.74 4.96
N SER A 169 -22.24 21.97 5.26
CA SER A 169 -21.75 22.95 6.25
C SER A 169 -21.45 24.28 5.57
#